data_AF-A0A8I1QJB3-F1
#
_entry.id   AF-A0A8I1QJB3-F1
#
_cell.length_a   1.000
_cell.length_b   1.000
_cell.length_c   1.000
_cell.angle_alpha   90.00
_cell.angle_beta   90.00
_cell.angle_gamma   90.00
#
_symmetry.space_group_name_H-M   'P 1'
#
loop_
_entity.id
_entity.type
_entity.pdbx_description
1 polymer ?
#
loop_
_entity_poly.entity_id
_entity_poly.type
_entity_poly.pdbx_seq_one_letter_code
_entity_poly.pdbx_strand_id
1 'polypeptide(L)' 'MYQDTDKFVDLNFEQSVRQAAYLLWERDGRPLGSEKEYWFRALEEQLAARDRSIDQAGGPPPTAAND' A
#
# COMPACT_ATOMS: atom_id res chain seq x y z
N MET A 1 5.06 -1.09 -26.41
CA MET A 1 3.93 -1.11 -25.45
C MET A 1 4.42 -1.88 -24.22
N TYR A 2 4.95 -1.18 -23.21
CA TYR A 2 5.48 -1.84 -22.01
C TYR A 2 4.30 -2.18 -21.09
N GLN A 3 3.91 -3.45 -21.09
CA GLN A 3 3.06 -4.08 -20.08
C GLN A 3 3.80 -4.20 -18.72
N ASP A 4 4.68 -3.26 -18.40
CA ASP A 4 5.60 -3.32 -17.26
C ASP A 4 5.10 -2.48 -16.09
N THR A 5 4.11 -1.60 -16.35
CA THR A 5 3.45 -0.82 -15.29
C THR A 5 2.90 -1.72 -14.20
N ASP A 6 2.35 -2.89 -14.56
CA ASP A 6 1.82 -3.87 -13.61
C ASP A 6 2.88 -4.38 -12.62
N LYS A 7 4.11 -4.64 -13.07
CA LYS A 7 5.23 -4.98 -12.19
C LYS A 7 5.70 -3.81 -11.34
N PHE A 8 5.71 -2.58 -11.86
CA PHE A 8 6.15 -1.42 -11.09
C PHE A 8 5.16 -1.03 -9.99
N VAL A 9 3.84 -1.20 -10.21
CA VAL A 9 2.85 -1.03 -9.12
C VAL A 9 3.06 -2.09 -8.04
N ASP A 10 3.39 -3.33 -8.42
CA ASP A 10 3.64 -4.40 -7.47
C ASP A 10 4.93 -4.16 -6.64
N LEU A 11 6.00 -3.67 -7.28
CA LEU A 11 7.26 -3.31 -6.60
C LEU A 11 7.08 -2.16 -5.60
N ASN A 12 6.40 -1.08 -5.99
CA ASN A 12 6.18 0.06 -5.10
C ASN A 12 5.24 -0.32 -3.93
N PHE A 13 4.27 -1.19 -4.20
CA PHE A 13 3.39 -1.75 -3.20
C PHE A 13 4.13 -2.66 -2.21
N GLU A 14 4.92 -3.62 -2.67
CA GLU A 14 5.71 -4.52 -1.83
C GLU A 14 6.69 -3.73 -0.94
N GLN A 15 7.33 -2.70 -1.50
CA GLN A 15 8.21 -1.81 -0.74
C GLN A 15 7.46 -1.07 0.37
N SER A 16 6.24 -0.60 0.10
CA SER A 16 5.39 0.07 1.09
C SER A 16 4.97 -0.88 2.21
N VAL A 17 4.59 -2.12 1.86
CA VAL A 17 4.26 -3.19 2.83
C VAL A 17 5.48 -3.51 3.69
N ARG A 18 6.66 -3.68 3.09
CA ARG A 18 7.91 -3.95 3.82
C ARG A 18 8.26 -2.86 4.80
N GLN A 19 8.18 -1.60 4.37
CA GLN A 19 8.49 -0.47 5.23
C GLN A 19 7.50 -0.37 6.39
N ALA A 20 6.20 -0.53 6.14
CA ALA A 20 5.18 -0.53 7.18
C ALA A 20 5.37 -1.67 8.18
N ALA A 21 5.65 -2.89 7.70
CA ALA A 21 5.93 -4.05 8.54
C ALA A 21 7.16 -3.82 9.44
N TYR A 22 8.23 -3.26 8.87
CA TYR A 22 9.45 -2.96 9.61
C TYR A 22 9.21 -1.91 10.69
N LEU A 23 8.48 -0.83 10.39
CA LEU A 23 8.16 0.22 11.37
C LEU A 23 7.29 -0.32 12.51
N LEU A 24 6.28 -1.15 12.19
CA LEU A 24 5.44 -1.80 13.19
C LEU A 24 6.26 -2.73 14.09
N TRP A 25 7.10 -3.57 13.49
CA TRP A 25 7.95 -4.51 14.20
C TRP A 25 9.02 -3.82 15.06
N GLU A 26 9.61 -2.74 14.55
CA GLU A 26 10.57 -1.91 15.30
C GLU A 26 9.91 -1.22 16.49
N ARG A 27 8.70 -0.67 16.31
CA ARG A 27 7.96 0.01 17.38
C ARG A 27 7.61 -0.94 18.54
N ASP A 28 7.34 -2.20 18.24
CA ASP A 28 7.06 -3.24 19.25
C ASP A 28 8.32 -3.85 19.88
N GLY A 29 9.52 -3.37 19.51
CA GLY A 29 10.79 -3.82 20.10
C GLY A 29 11.41 -5.04 19.41
N ARG A 30 11.00 -5.32 18.17
CA ARG A 30 11.53 -6.38 17.30
C ARG A 30 11.45 -7.78 17.93
N PRO A 31 10.25 -8.24 18.33
CA PRO A 31 10.07 -9.60 18.81
C PRO A 31 10.51 -10.63 17.76
N LEU A 32 11.39 -11.54 18.17
CA LEU A 32 11.88 -12.64 17.34
C LEU A 32 10.75 -13.63 17.08
N GLY A 33 10.52 -13.98 15.81
CA GLY A 33 9.50 -14.94 15.39
C GLY A 33 8.15 -14.35 14.98
N SER A 34 7.87 -13.08 15.32
CA SER A 34 6.63 -12.41 14.92
C SER A 34 6.75 -11.54 13.67
N GLU A 35 7.93 -11.49 13.04
CA GLU A 35 8.18 -10.72 11.79
C GLU A 35 7.13 -11.00 10.70
N LYS A 36 6.72 -12.26 10.57
CA LYS A 36 5.68 -12.66 9.60
C LYS A 36 4.32 -12.08 9.96
N GLU A 37 3.93 -12.07 11.23
CA GLU A 37 2.65 -11.49 11.68
C GLU A 37 2.60 -10.00 11.37
N TYR A 38 3.70 -9.27 11.61
CA TYR A 38 3.80 -7.85 11.27
C TYR A 38 3.77 -7.61 9.75
N TRP A 39 4.39 -8.50 8.97
CA TRP A 39 4.31 -8.45 7.52
C TRP A 39 2.87 -8.61 7.01
N PHE A 40 2.15 -9.63 7.49
CA PHE A 40 0.75 -9.85 7.08
C PHE A 40 -0.15 -8.69 7.49
N ARG A 41 0.01 -8.17 8.72
CA ARG A 41 -0.75 -7.02 9.18
C ARG A 41 -0.53 -5.78 8.31
N ALA A 42 0.73 -5.47 7.99
CA ALA A 42 1.07 -4.36 7.11
C ALA A 42 0.54 -4.56 5.68
N LEU A 43 0.54 -5.80 5.18
CA LEU A 43 -0.01 -6.16 3.88
C LEU A 43 -1.52 -5.89 3.83
N GLU A 44 -2.27 -6.34 4.83
CA GLU A 44 -3.72 -6.11 4.94
C GLU A 44 -4.05 -4.62 4.99
N GLU A 45 -3.32 -3.84 5.79
CA GLU A 45 -3.50 -2.38 5.85
C GLU A 45 -3.25 -1.72 4.49
N GLN A 46 -2.22 -2.16 3.76
CA GLN A 46 -1.88 -1.58 2.46
C GLN A 46 -2.86 -1.99 1.35
N LEU A 47 -3.38 -3.23 1.38
CA LEU A 47 -4.45 -3.67 0.50
C LEU A 47 -5.74 -2.87 0.73
N ALA A 48 -6.12 -2.65 2.00
CA ALA A 48 -7.29 -1.86 2.35
C ALA A 48 -7.14 -0.38 1.92
N ALA A 49 -5.94 0.19 2.06
CA ALA A 49 -5.64 1.54 1.59
C ALA A 49 -5.72 1.65 0.07
N ARG A 50 -5.24 0.63 -0.67
CA ARG A 50 -5.30 0.58 -2.14
C ARG A 50 -6.74 0.49 -2.65
N ASP A 51 -7.56 -0.37 -2.05
CA ASP A 51 -8.99 -0.51 -2.38
C ASP A 51 -9.72 0.84 -2.22
N ARG A 52 -9.49 1.52 -1.09
CA ARG A 52 -10.05 2.85 -0.83
C ARG A 52 -9.60 3.91 -1.83
N SER A 53 -8.34 3.84 -2.29
CA SER A 53 -7.78 4.76 -3.29
C SER A 53 -8.43 4.58 -4.66
N ILE A 54 -8.75 3.33 -5.03
CA ILE A 54 -9.43 3.01 -6.30
C ILE A 54 -10.87 3.55 -6.27
N ASP A 55 -11.57 3.39 -5.14
CA ASP A 55 -12.93 3.92 -4.96
C ASP A 55 -12.97 5.45 -5.04
N GLN A 56 -12.00 6.16 -4.43
CA GLN A 56 -11.92 7.63 -4.47
C GLN A 56 -11.49 8.20 -5.82
N ALA A 57 -10.74 7.45 -6.63
CA ALA A 57 -10.36 7.86 -7.99
C ALA A 57 -11.44 7.55 -9.05
N GLY A 58 -12.49 6.81 -8.68
CA GLY A 58 -13.63 6.47 -9.54
C GLY A 58 -14.78 7.49 -9.54
N GLY A 59 -14.73 8.52 -8.69
CA GLY A 59 -15.66 9.65 -8.77
C GLY A 59 -15.30 10.54 -9.97
N PRO A 60 -16.28 10.97 -10.82
CA PRO A 60 -15.96 11.85 -11.94
C PRO A 60 -15.23 13.09 -11.41
N PRO A 61 -14.19 13.59 -12.11
CA PRO A 61 -13.55 14.82 -11.70
C PRO A 61 -14.62 15.90 -11.57
N PRO A 62 -14.68 16.68 -10.48
CA PRO A 62 -15.50 17.88 -10.47
C PRO A 62 -14.97 18.72 -11.64
N THR A 63 -15.78 18.82 -12.69
CA THR A 63 -15.45 19.64 -13.84
C THR A 63 -15.14 21.02 -13.27
N ALA A 64 -13.88 21.44 -13.38
CA ALA A 64 -13.52 22.80 -13.10
C ALA A 64 -14.27 23.61 -14.16
N ALA A 65 -15.40 24.18 -13.76
CA ALA A 65 -16.05 25.26 -14.47
C ALA A 65 -14.99 26.36 -14.59
N ASN A 66 -14.34 26.40 -15.76
CA ASN A 66 -13.63 27.59 -16.20
C ASN A 66 -14.73 28.56 -16.67
N ASP A 67 -14.83 29.67 -15.94
CA ASP A 67 -15.59 30.88 -16.24
C ASP A 67 -15.06 31.57 -17.51
#